data_AF-A0A2T1KP06-F1
#
_entry.id   AF-A0A2T1KP06-F1
#
_cell.length_a   1.000
_cell.length_b   1.000
_cell.length_c   1.000
_cell.angle_alpha   90.00
_cell.angle_beta   90.00
_cell.angle_gamma   90.00
#
_symmetry.space_group_name_H-M   'P 1'
#
loop_
_entity.id
_entity.type
_entity.pdbx_description
1 polymer ?
#
loop_
_entity_poly.entity_id
_entity_poly.type
_entity_poly.pdbx_seq_one_letter_code
_entity_poly.pdbx_strand_id
1 'polypeptide(L)'
;MNLQLTGSVGRGGANRAADVKLVRALLNVHRRQQSLPVLPIDSSPGAELEAAIARFQNDRGVKVATGLVAAGSQTWRWLQETLGSARTRVAILPPAEGRLTWEAEGQEGGRYHSRILHVPSASSGLTVGRGYDLKERSRAEVTRHLAAAGLPANQATTIAGAARLKGAAAEQFIIDNDLLDFEISASVQLQLFETVYAAMAQDVIRICGKQDVLERYGSTDWPALDSRIRDTLVDLRFRGDYTGTTRRQVQPPVVANDLNAFRQVIGNAGLWASVPGDRFQRRVRYLQ
;
A
#
# COMPACT_ATOMS: atom_id res chain seq x y z
N MET A 1 -4.25 -6.82 -2.81
CA MET A 1 -5.63 -6.67 -3.32
C MET A 1 -6.34 -7.99 -3.20
N ASN A 2 -7.63 -7.98 -2.86
CA ASN A 2 -8.47 -9.17 -2.85
C ASN A 2 -9.22 -9.27 -4.20
N LEU A 3 -8.55 -9.80 -5.21
CA LEU A 3 -9.15 -9.96 -6.54
C LEU A 3 -10.17 -11.10 -6.51
N GLN A 4 -11.38 -10.84 -7.01
CA GLN A 4 -12.46 -11.82 -7.06
C GLN A 4 -13.21 -11.72 -8.39
N LEU A 5 -13.54 -12.88 -8.98
CA LEU A 5 -14.51 -12.95 -10.06
C LEU A 5 -15.90 -13.10 -9.46
N THR A 6 -16.86 -12.40 -10.04
CA THR A 6 -18.27 -12.54 -9.64
C THR A 6 -18.98 -13.63 -10.43
N GLY A 7 -18.47 -14.01 -11.61
CA GLY A 7 -18.99 -15.07 -12.46
C GLY A 7 -17.87 -15.82 -13.19
N SER A 8 -18.04 -15.98 -14.50
CA SER A 8 -17.07 -16.66 -15.38
C SER A 8 -16.80 -15.85 -16.64
N VAL A 9 -15.59 -15.98 -17.19
CA VAL A 9 -15.10 -15.19 -18.34
C VAL A 9 -14.53 -16.10 -19.41
N GLY A 10 -14.83 -15.79 -20.68
CA GLY A 10 -14.42 -16.55 -21.85
C GLY A 10 -15.58 -17.34 -22.45
N ARG A 11 -15.25 -18.45 -23.12
CA ARG A 11 -16.20 -19.21 -23.95
C ARG A 11 -17.40 -19.70 -23.16
N GLY A 12 -18.60 -19.23 -23.54
CA GLY A 12 -19.85 -19.59 -22.86
C GLY A 12 -19.96 -19.10 -21.41
N GLY A 13 -19.07 -18.19 -20.99
CA GLY A 13 -19.08 -17.60 -19.64
C GLY A 13 -20.12 -16.50 -19.48
N ALA A 14 -20.32 -16.07 -18.22
CA ALA A 14 -21.20 -14.95 -17.89
C ALA A 14 -20.69 -13.61 -18.45
N ASN A 15 -19.38 -13.48 -18.65
CA ASN A 15 -18.71 -12.36 -19.34
C ASN A 15 -19.14 -10.98 -18.83
N ARG A 16 -19.25 -10.85 -17.50
CA ARG A 16 -19.52 -9.55 -16.87
C ARG A 16 -18.36 -8.59 -17.16
N ALA A 17 -18.69 -7.35 -17.51
CA ALA A 17 -17.70 -6.37 -17.96
C ALA A 17 -16.49 -6.20 -17.02
N ALA A 18 -16.72 -6.13 -15.71
CA ALA A 18 -15.65 -6.02 -14.72
C ALA A 18 -14.78 -7.29 -14.64
N ASP A 19 -15.40 -8.47 -14.67
CA ASP A 19 -14.68 -9.75 -14.66
C ASP A 19 -13.84 -9.90 -15.95
N VAL A 20 -14.37 -9.50 -17.11
CA VAL A 20 -13.65 -9.54 -18.40
C VAL A 20 -12.38 -8.70 -18.34
N LYS A 21 -12.49 -7.45 -17.87
CA LYS A 21 -11.34 -6.55 -17.69
C LYS A 21 -10.31 -7.13 -16.71
N LEU A 22 -10.77 -7.69 -15.59
CA LEU A 22 -9.90 -8.31 -14.60
C LEU A 22 -9.12 -9.50 -15.16
N VAL A 23 -9.78 -10.39 -15.90
CA VAL A 23 -9.11 -11.54 -16.54
C VAL A 23 -8.15 -11.08 -17.62
N ARG A 24 -8.50 -10.06 -18.42
CA ARG A 24 -7.57 -9.44 -19.39
C ARG A 24 -6.31 -8.90 -18.71
N ALA A 25 -6.46 -8.12 -17.64
CA ALA A 25 -5.33 -7.59 -16.89
C ALA A 25 -4.45 -8.70 -16.27
N LEU A 26 -5.06 -9.75 -15.71
CA LEU A 26 -4.32 -10.90 -15.18
C LEU A 26 -3.58 -11.70 -16.26
N LEU A 27 -4.20 -11.87 -17.44
CA LEU A 27 -3.54 -12.49 -18.58
C LEU A 27 -2.38 -11.63 -19.08
N ASN A 28 -2.49 -10.31 -19.05
CA ASN A 28 -1.42 -9.41 -19.47
C ASN A 28 -0.14 -9.58 -18.64
N VAL A 29 -0.27 -9.88 -17.34
CA VAL A 29 0.89 -10.26 -16.50
C VAL A 29 1.65 -11.45 -17.10
N HIS A 30 0.94 -12.54 -17.42
CA HIS A 30 1.54 -13.71 -18.08
C HIS A 30 2.11 -13.38 -19.45
N ARG A 31 1.37 -12.61 -20.24
CA ARG A 31 1.76 -12.26 -21.61
C ARG A 31 3.06 -11.45 -21.63
N ARG A 32 3.26 -10.51 -20.71
CA ARG A 32 4.52 -9.78 -20.56
C ARG A 32 5.68 -10.72 -20.20
N GLN A 33 5.47 -11.69 -19.31
CA GLN A 33 6.48 -12.71 -18.97
C GLN A 33 6.87 -13.59 -20.16
N GLN A 34 5.98 -13.73 -21.15
CA GLN A 34 6.21 -14.49 -22.38
C GLN A 34 6.57 -13.61 -23.58
N SER A 35 6.83 -12.32 -23.36
CA SER A 35 7.12 -11.33 -24.43
C SER A 35 6.04 -11.26 -25.53
N LEU A 36 4.77 -11.42 -25.14
CA LEU A 36 3.62 -11.32 -26.05
C LEU A 36 2.98 -9.93 -26.00
N PRO A 37 2.31 -9.49 -27.09
CA PRO A 37 1.52 -8.26 -27.07
C PRO A 37 0.46 -8.30 -25.98
N VAL A 38 0.29 -7.21 -25.23
CA VAL A 38 -0.79 -7.12 -24.23
C VAL A 38 -2.16 -7.07 -24.91
N LEU A 39 -3.18 -7.60 -24.23
CA LEU A 39 -4.57 -7.45 -24.61
C LEU A 39 -5.05 -6.04 -24.25
N PRO A 40 -5.91 -5.41 -25.06
CA PRO A 40 -6.59 -4.18 -24.64
C PRO A 40 -7.46 -4.46 -23.42
N ILE A 41 -7.48 -3.53 -22.46
CA ILE A 41 -8.36 -3.59 -21.29
C ILE A 41 -9.74 -3.03 -21.66
N ASP A 42 -10.51 -3.83 -22.38
CA ASP A 42 -11.92 -3.57 -22.68
C ASP A 42 -12.83 -4.62 -22.00
N SER A 43 -14.14 -4.50 -22.23
CA SER A 43 -15.14 -5.44 -21.71
C SER A 43 -15.57 -6.49 -22.73
N SER A 44 -14.87 -6.63 -23.86
CA SER A 44 -15.24 -7.53 -24.95
C SER A 44 -14.82 -8.97 -24.63
N PRO A 45 -15.75 -9.95 -24.61
CA PRO A 45 -15.43 -11.36 -24.40
C PRO A 45 -15.06 -12.11 -25.69
N GLY A 46 -14.65 -11.40 -26.75
CA GLY A 46 -14.47 -11.95 -28.09
C GLY A 46 -13.36 -13.00 -28.23
N ALA A 47 -13.21 -13.50 -29.47
CA ALA A 47 -12.30 -14.59 -29.82
C ALA A 47 -10.84 -14.39 -29.37
N GLU A 48 -10.37 -13.13 -29.33
CA GLU A 48 -9.03 -12.79 -28.81
C GLU A 48 -8.87 -13.19 -27.34
N LEU A 49 -9.85 -12.87 -26.49
CA LEU A 49 -9.82 -13.21 -25.07
C LEU A 49 -9.93 -14.73 -24.88
N GLU A 50 -10.84 -15.38 -25.60
CA GLU A 50 -10.96 -16.84 -25.55
C GLU A 50 -9.64 -17.53 -25.94
N ALA A 51 -9.00 -17.09 -27.01
CA ALA A 51 -7.71 -17.60 -27.45
C ALA A 51 -6.61 -17.35 -26.42
N ALA A 52 -6.61 -16.18 -25.76
CA ALA A 52 -5.64 -15.86 -24.71
C ALA A 52 -5.83 -16.74 -23.46
N ILE A 53 -7.07 -17.00 -23.04
CA ILE A 53 -7.38 -17.93 -21.95
C ILE A 53 -6.94 -19.34 -22.32
N ALA A 54 -7.28 -19.80 -23.53
CA ALA A 54 -6.94 -21.14 -23.98
C ALA A 54 -5.42 -21.33 -24.06
N ARG A 55 -4.69 -20.33 -24.58
CA ARG A 55 -3.23 -20.32 -24.58
C ARG A 55 -2.66 -20.39 -23.17
N PHE A 56 -3.16 -19.56 -22.24
CA PHE A 56 -2.71 -19.60 -20.85
C PHE A 56 -2.93 -20.99 -20.21
N GLN A 57 -4.07 -21.63 -20.49
CA GLN A 57 -4.35 -23.00 -20.04
C GLN A 57 -3.36 -24.02 -20.63
N ASN A 58 -3.08 -23.94 -21.93
CA ASN A 58 -2.10 -24.81 -22.60
C ASN A 58 -0.68 -24.61 -22.04
N ASP A 59 -0.27 -23.36 -21.79
CA ASP A 59 1.03 -23.02 -21.16
C ASP A 59 1.15 -23.62 -19.75
N ARG A 60 0.02 -23.89 -19.08
CA ARG A 60 -0.06 -24.59 -17.78
C ARG A 60 -0.18 -26.11 -17.92
N GLY A 61 -0.06 -26.65 -19.13
CA GLY A 61 -0.10 -28.10 -19.41
C GLY A 61 -1.50 -28.69 -19.56
N VAL A 62 -2.54 -27.86 -19.69
CA VAL A 62 -3.90 -28.37 -19.96
C VAL A 62 -3.96 -28.90 -21.40
N LYS A 63 -4.30 -30.19 -21.57
CA LYS A 63 -4.35 -30.85 -22.89
C LYS A 63 -5.50 -30.37 -23.78
N VAL A 64 -6.64 -30.04 -23.17
CA VAL A 64 -7.83 -29.54 -23.87
C VAL A 64 -8.28 -28.26 -23.17
N ALA A 65 -7.82 -27.12 -23.68
CA ALA A 65 -8.19 -25.82 -23.15
C ALA A 65 -9.68 -25.52 -23.36
N THR A 66 -10.34 -25.10 -22.29
CA THR A 66 -11.77 -24.75 -22.30
C THR A 66 -12.01 -23.34 -22.83
N GLY A 67 -11.01 -22.46 -22.73
CA GLY A 67 -11.18 -21.03 -23.02
C GLY A 67 -12.07 -20.32 -21.98
N LEU A 68 -12.27 -20.91 -20.80
CA LEU A 68 -13.14 -20.40 -19.73
C LEU A 68 -12.36 -20.26 -18.42
N VAL A 69 -12.55 -19.13 -17.73
CA VAL A 69 -12.10 -18.89 -16.35
C VAL A 69 -13.31 -18.69 -15.47
N ALA A 70 -13.59 -19.64 -14.56
CA ALA A 70 -14.63 -19.50 -13.55
C ALA A 70 -14.04 -19.13 -12.18
N ALA A 71 -14.82 -18.45 -11.34
CA ALA A 71 -14.47 -18.20 -9.95
C ALA A 71 -14.09 -19.51 -9.22
N GLY A 72 -12.97 -19.50 -8.49
CA GLY A 72 -12.47 -20.69 -7.77
C GLY A 72 -11.92 -21.82 -8.65
N SER A 73 -11.92 -21.66 -9.97
CA SER A 73 -11.34 -22.65 -10.89
C SER A 73 -9.81 -22.74 -10.76
N GLN A 74 -9.23 -23.81 -11.28
CA GLN A 74 -7.76 -23.96 -11.29
C GLN A 74 -7.09 -22.87 -12.13
N THR A 75 -7.67 -22.50 -13.29
CA THR A 75 -7.17 -21.41 -14.12
C THR A 75 -7.19 -20.09 -13.36
N TRP A 76 -8.23 -19.83 -12.56
CA TRP A 76 -8.29 -18.66 -11.70
C TRP A 76 -7.17 -18.63 -10.65
N ARG A 77 -6.89 -19.76 -9.98
CA ARG A 77 -5.77 -19.86 -9.04
C ARG A 77 -4.43 -19.60 -9.72
N TRP A 78 -4.20 -20.19 -10.89
CA TRP A 78 -2.96 -19.98 -11.66
C TRP A 78 -2.77 -18.53 -12.09
N LEU A 79 -3.83 -17.79 -12.44
CA LEU A 79 -3.72 -16.36 -12.75
C LEU A 79 -3.26 -15.57 -11.53
N GLN A 80 -3.82 -15.85 -10.34
CA GLN A 80 -3.39 -15.20 -9.10
C GLN A 80 -1.95 -15.57 -8.73
N GLU A 81 -1.55 -16.83 -8.94
CA GLU A 81 -0.18 -17.30 -8.74
C GLU A 81 0.79 -16.62 -9.70
N THR A 82 0.44 -16.47 -10.98
CA THR A 82 1.25 -15.72 -11.96
C THR A 82 1.49 -14.30 -11.48
N LEU A 83 0.45 -13.61 -11.02
CA LEU A 83 0.56 -12.26 -10.47
C LEU A 83 1.44 -12.22 -9.21
N GLY A 84 1.28 -13.18 -8.30
CA GLY A 84 2.11 -13.27 -7.10
C GLY A 84 3.59 -13.48 -7.41
N SER A 85 3.89 -14.31 -8.40
CA SER A 85 5.25 -14.65 -8.85
C SER A 85 5.91 -13.56 -9.69
N ALA A 86 5.15 -12.63 -10.25
CA ALA A 86 5.70 -11.48 -10.99
C ALA A 86 6.46 -10.50 -10.07
N ARG A 87 6.22 -10.55 -8.76
CA ARG A 87 6.79 -9.63 -7.78
C ARG A 87 8.26 -9.89 -7.55
N THR A 88 9.08 -8.85 -7.58
CA THR A 88 10.51 -8.96 -7.28
C THR A 88 10.77 -8.92 -5.77
N ARG A 89 11.84 -9.59 -5.33
CA ARG A 89 12.33 -9.49 -3.95
C ARG A 89 13.74 -8.93 -3.97
N VAL A 90 13.95 -7.86 -3.23
CA VAL A 90 15.26 -7.23 -3.09
C VAL A 90 15.52 -6.92 -1.62
N ALA A 91 16.79 -6.86 -1.24
CA ALA A 91 17.15 -6.29 0.06
C ALA A 91 16.82 -4.79 0.02
N ILE A 92 16.13 -4.29 1.05
CA ILE A 92 15.77 -2.88 1.17
C ILE A 92 16.54 -2.27 2.33
N LEU A 93 17.09 -1.08 2.11
CA LEU A 93 17.70 -0.30 3.18
C LEU A 93 16.59 0.46 3.93
N PRO A 94 16.61 0.44 5.27
CA PRO A 94 15.73 1.27 6.07
C PRO A 94 16.13 2.76 5.98
N PRO A 95 15.18 3.68 6.21
CA PRO A 95 15.48 5.11 6.28
C PRO A 95 16.37 5.44 7.49
N ALA A 96 17.00 6.61 7.44
CA ALA A 96 17.78 7.13 8.56
C ALA A 96 16.88 7.48 9.77
N GLU A 97 15.67 7.98 9.52
CA GLU A 97 14.65 8.28 10.52
C GLU A 97 13.36 7.49 10.25
N GLY A 98 12.61 7.15 11.29
CA GLY A 98 11.31 6.49 11.12
C GLY A 98 11.39 4.99 10.85
N ARG A 99 12.48 4.34 11.25
CA ARG A 99 12.66 2.88 11.11
C ARG A 99 11.50 2.10 11.70
N LEU A 100 11.01 2.49 12.88
CA LEU A 100 9.86 1.86 13.55
C LEU A 100 8.64 1.80 12.63
N THR A 101 8.27 2.95 12.04
CA THR A 101 7.15 3.07 11.11
C THR A 101 7.44 2.29 9.84
N TRP A 102 8.62 2.49 9.23
CA TRP A 102 9.03 1.81 7.99
C TRP A 102 8.83 0.31 8.08
N GLU A 103 9.39 -0.33 9.11
CA GLU A 103 9.35 -1.80 9.27
C GLU A 103 7.94 -2.35 9.49
N ALA A 104 7.01 -1.50 9.92
CA ALA A 104 5.68 -1.91 10.29
C ALA A 104 4.61 -1.57 9.24
N GLU A 105 4.92 -0.73 8.25
CA GLU A 105 4.03 -0.39 7.13
C GLU A 105 4.11 -1.37 5.94
N GLY A 106 5.00 -2.36 5.96
CA GLY A 106 5.08 -3.35 4.86
C GLY A 106 6.24 -4.34 4.97
N GLN A 107 6.43 -5.12 3.92
CA GLN A 107 7.57 -6.05 3.79
C GLN A 107 7.92 -6.31 2.33
N GLU A 108 9.01 -7.04 2.09
CA GLU A 108 9.32 -7.59 0.77
C GLU A 108 8.74 -9.01 0.63
N GLY A 109 8.08 -9.28 -0.50
CA GLY A 109 7.41 -10.55 -0.77
C GLY A 109 6.18 -10.87 0.09
N GLY A 110 5.47 -11.92 -0.30
CA GLY A 110 4.30 -12.42 0.42
C GLY A 110 3.08 -11.50 0.30
N ARG A 111 2.15 -11.64 1.26
CA ARG A 111 0.86 -10.93 1.29
C ARG A 111 1.00 -9.42 1.46
N TYR A 112 2.00 -8.97 2.22
CA TYR A 112 2.22 -7.57 2.57
C TYR A 112 3.35 -6.92 1.76
N HIS A 113 3.62 -7.44 0.56
CA HIS A 113 4.59 -6.84 -0.34
C HIS A 113 4.18 -5.40 -0.69
N SER A 114 4.99 -4.42 -0.31
CA SER A 114 4.56 -3.01 -0.31
C SER A 114 4.82 -2.26 -1.62
N ARG A 115 5.74 -2.73 -2.47
CA ARG A 115 6.13 -2.01 -3.71
C ARG A 115 5.11 -2.07 -4.85
N ILE A 116 3.95 -2.68 -4.62
CA ILE A 116 2.85 -2.75 -5.60
C ILE A 116 1.73 -1.77 -5.27
N LEU A 117 0.95 -1.44 -6.29
CA LEU A 117 -0.31 -0.72 -6.11
C LEU A 117 -1.34 -1.59 -5.37
N HIS A 118 -2.00 -1.00 -4.38
CA HIS A 118 -3.07 -1.66 -3.64
C HIS A 118 -4.01 -0.63 -2.99
N VAL A 119 -5.16 -1.10 -2.52
CA VAL A 119 -6.14 -0.30 -1.78
C VAL A 119 -6.36 -0.99 -0.43
N PRO A 120 -5.82 -0.46 0.68
CA PRO A 120 -5.85 -1.15 1.99
C PRO A 120 -7.26 -1.38 2.56
N SER A 121 -8.21 -0.47 2.27
CA SER A 121 -9.59 -0.54 2.75
C SER A 121 -10.54 0.19 1.81
N ALA A 122 -11.86 -0.01 1.96
CA ALA A 122 -12.88 0.73 1.21
C ALA A 122 -12.81 2.26 1.41
N SER A 123 -12.17 2.73 2.49
CA SER A 123 -12.00 4.16 2.80
C SER A 123 -10.62 4.71 2.43
N SER A 124 -9.72 3.84 1.98
CA SER A 124 -8.35 4.19 1.58
C SER A 124 -8.28 4.53 0.09
N GLY A 125 -7.28 5.32 -0.28
CA GLY A 125 -6.97 5.58 -1.67
C GLY A 125 -6.12 4.49 -2.31
N LEU A 126 -5.78 4.71 -3.58
CA LEU A 126 -4.69 3.98 -4.20
C LEU A 126 -3.41 4.23 -3.39
N THR A 127 -2.75 3.16 -2.96
CA THR A 127 -1.55 3.22 -2.12
C THR A 127 -0.41 2.48 -2.81
N VAL A 128 0.80 3.03 -2.70
CA VAL A 128 2.04 2.38 -3.15
C VAL A 128 3.11 2.51 -2.10
N GLY A 129 4.01 1.54 -2.03
CA GLY A 129 5.07 1.54 -1.03
C GLY A 129 4.53 1.43 0.39
N ARG A 130 5.27 2.03 1.32
CA ARG A 130 4.97 2.01 2.76
C ARG A 130 4.18 3.26 3.14
N GLY A 131 2.89 3.28 2.77
CA GLY A 131 1.93 4.29 3.22
C GLY A 131 1.80 5.55 2.36
N TYR A 132 2.27 5.54 1.10
CA TYR A 132 1.99 6.64 0.17
C TYR A 132 0.60 6.48 -0.46
N ASP A 133 -0.42 7.08 0.17
CA ASP A 133 -1.84 7.03 -0.22
C ASP A 133 -2.27 8.25 -1.04
N LEU A 134 -2.99 8.04 -2.14
CA LEU A 134 -3.37 9.10 -3.10
C LEU A 134 -4.70 9.81 -2.78
N LYS A 135 -5.47 9.36 -1.79
CA LYS A 135 -6.84 9.85 -1.50
C LYS A 135 -6.87 11.33 -1.15
N GLU A 136 -5.87 11.82 -0.43
CA GLU A 136 -5.81 13.21 0.03
C GLU A 136 -4.87 14.09 -0.81
N ARG A 137 -4.35 13.57 -1.92
CA ARG A 137 -3.37 14.25 -2.77
C ARG A 137 -3.98 14.67 -4.09
N SER A 138 -3.64 15.86 -4.57
CA SER A 138 -3.97 16.30 -5.92
C SER A 138 -3.14 15.57 -6.97
N ARG A 139 -3.61 15.56 -8.21
CA ARG A 139 -2.86 14.99 -9.35
C ARG A 139 -1.46 15.61 -9.49
N ALA A 140 -1.35 16.93 -9.33
CA ALA A 140 -0.08 17.64 -9.41
C ALA A 140 0.90 17.21 -8.29
N GLU A 141 0.41 17.06 -7.06
CA GLU A 141 1.23 16.57 -5.95
C GLU A 141 1.72 15.16 -6.20
N VAL A 142 0.84 14.26 -6.65
CA VAL A 142 1.20 12.87 -6.94
C VAL A 142 2.26 12.78 -8.03
N THR A 143 2.07 13.47 -9.15
CA THR A 143 3.06 13.51 -10.23
C THR A 143 4.41 13.99 -9.71
N ARG A 144 4.43 15.08 -8.94
CA ARG A 144 5.67 15.66 -8.39
C ARG A 144 6.37 14.68 -7.45
N HIS A 145 5.67 14.08 -6.50
CA HIS A 145 6.25 13.16 -5.52
C HIS A 145 6.80 11.90 -6.19
N LEU A 146 6.05 11.31 -7.12
CA LEU A 146 6.51 10.11 -7.85
C LEU A 146 7.73 10.40 -8.73
N ALA A 147 7.72 11.53 -9.46
CA ALA A 147 8.86 11.93 -10.29
C ALA A 147 10.10 12.24 -9.44
N ALA A 148 9.94 12.96 -8.33
CA ALA A 148 11.03 13.26 -7.40
C ALA A 148 11.61 11.99 -6.75
N ALA A 149 10.78 10.97 -6.53
CA ALA A 149 11.21 9.67 -6.04
C ALA A 149 11.96 8.83 -7.11
N GLY A 150 12.05 9.32 -8.35
CA GLY A 150 12.76 8.65 -9.45
C GLY A 150 11.88 7.79 -10.36
N LEU A 151 10.55 7.91 -10.27
CA LEU A 151 9.65 7.19 -11.18
C LEU A 151 9.59 7.90 -12.55
N PRO A 152 9.65 7.15 -13.68
CA PRO A 152 9.50 7.73 -15.01
C PRO A 152 8.23 8.60 -15.16
N ALA A 153 8.35 9.74 -15.85
CA ALA A 153 7.29 10.75 -15.92
C ALA A 153 5.97 10.22 -16.50
N ASN A 154 6.02 9.30 -17.46
CA ASN A 154 4.84 8.64 -18.02
C ASN A 154 4.13 7.78 -16.95
N GLN A 155 4.86 6.96 -16.20
CA GLN A 155 4.30 6.14 -15.13
C GLN A 155 3.75 7.01 -13.98
N ALA A 156 4.47 8.06 -13.60
CA ALA A 156 4.01 9.03 -12.62
C ALA A 156 2.69 9.69 -13.05
N THR A 157 2.59 10.10 -14.31
CA THR A 157 1.38 10.74 -14.88
C THR A 157 0.19 9.79 -14.92
N THR A 158 0.43 8.52 -15.27
CA THR A 158 -0.59 7.47 -15.22
C THR A 158 -1.10 7.29 -13.80
N ILE A 159 -0.22 7.01 -12.83
CA ILE A 159 -0.62 6.76 -11.43
C ILE A 159 -1.31 7.99 -10.81
N ALA A 160 -0.86 9.21 -11.15
CA ALA A 160 -1.49 10.43 -10.70
C ALA A 160 -2.95 10.59 -11.17
N GLY A 161 -3.38 9.85 -12.20
CA GLY A 161 -4.78 9.75 -12.61
C GLY A 161 -5.69 9.16 -11.53
N ALA A 162 -5.15 8.42 -10.55
CA ALA A 162 -5.89 7.88 -9.42
C ALA A 162 -5.99 8.82 -8.22
N ALA A 163 -5.47 10.05 -8.33
CA ALA A 163 -5.59 11.05 -7.27
C ALA A 163 -7.04 11.19 -6.79
N ARG A 164 -7.23 11.23 -5.47
CA ARG A 164 -8.55 11.33 -4.82
C ARG A 164 -9.50 10.14 -5.00
N LEU A 165 -9.14 9.11 -5.77
CA LEU A 165 -9.92 7.87 -5.83
C LEU A 165 -9.80 7.10 -4.50
N LYS A 166 -10.82 6.32 -4.18
CA LYS A 166 -10.86 5.45 -2.99
C LYS A 166 -11.64 4.17 -3.23
N GLY A 167 -11.38 3.15 -2.41
CA GLY A 167 -12.11 1.88 -2.43
C GLY A 167 -12.18 1.25 -3.83
N ALA A 168 -13.37 0.76 -4.21
CA ALA A 168 -13.58 0.07 -5.48
C ALA A 168 -13.18 0.90 -6.72
N ALA A 169 -13.33 2.23 -6.69
CA ALA A 169 -12.91 3.08 -7.81
C ALA A 169 -11.39 3.10 -7.98
N ALA A 170 -10.64 3.10 -6.87
CA ALA A 170 -9.18 3.00 -6.91
C ALA A 170 -8.70 1.60 -7.31
N GLU A 171 -9.42 0.54 -6.90
CA GLU A 171 -9.13 -0.83 -7.35
C GLU A 171 -9.37 -0.99 -8.85
N GLN A 172 -10.50 -0.49 -9.35
CA GLN A 172 -10.84 -0.53 -10.78
C GLN A 172 -9.84 0.26 -11.61
N PHE A 173 -9.31 1.38 -11.08
CA PHE A 173 -8.26 2.15 -11.75
C PHE A 173 -7.02 1.30 -12.07
N ILE A 174 -6.58 0.43 -11.14
CA ILE A 174 -5.42 -0.45 -11.35
C ILE A 174 -5.70 -1.40 -12.51
N ILE A 175 -6.91 -1.95 -12.58
CA ILE A 175 -7.33 -2.88 -13.64
C ILE A 175 -7.41 -2.15 -14.98
N ASP A 176 -8.14 -1.03 -15.03
CA ASP A 176 -8.41 -0.26 -16.25
C ASP A 176 -7.14 0.29 -16.91
N ASN A 177 -6.08 0.50 -16.13
CA ASN A 177 -4.78 0.97 -16.63
C ASN A 177 -3.74 -0.15 -16.76
N ASP A 178 -4.13 -1.42 -16.60
CA ASP A 178 -3.29 -2.61 -16.75
C ASP A 178 -2.06 -2.64 -15.80
N LEU A 179 -2.27 -2.20 -14.55
CA LEU A 179 -1.21 -1.96 -13.55
C LEU A 179 -1.12 -3.05 -12.45
N LEU A 180 -1.71 -4.23 -12.65
CA LEU A 180 -1.75 -5.27 -11.59
C LEU A 180 -0.36 -5.73 -11.13
N ASP A 181 0.57 -5.86 -12.06
CA ASP A 181 1.98 -6.22 -11.87
C ASP A 181 2.91 -5.00 -11.85
N PHE A 182 2.36 -3.78 -11.77
CA PHE A 182 3.18 -2.59 -11.59
C PHE A 182 3.87 -2.61 -10.22
N GLU A 183 5.18 -2.40 -10.22
CA GLU A 183 6.02 -2.45 -9.04
C GLU A 183 7.06 -1.33 -9.06
N ILE A 184 7.14 -0.55 -7.98
CA ILE A 184 8.17 0.49 -7.83
C ILE A 184 9.50 -0.10 -7.37
N SER A 185 10.62 0.58 -7.64
CA SER A 185 11.92 0.18 -7.09
C SER A 185 11.99 0.39 -5.57
N ALA A 186 12.96 -0.25 -4.91
CA ALA A 186 13.23 -0.03 -3.49
C ALA A 186 13.59 1.43 -3.17
N SER A 187 14.33 2.10 -4.06
CA SER A 187 14.69 3.52 -3.90
C SER A 187 13.48 4.44 -4.00
N VAL A 188 12.58 4.21 -4.97
CA VAL A 188 11.32 4.97 -5.09
C VAL A 188 10.47 4.79 -3.83
N GLN A 189 10.36 3.57 -3.30
CA GLN A 189 9.62 3.31 -2.06
C GLN A 189 10.19 4.08 -0.87
N LEU A 190 11.53 4.10 -0.73
CA LEU A 190 12.21 4.81 0.33
C LEU A 190 11.93 6.32 0.25
N GLN A 191 12.11 6.92 -0.93
CA GLN A 191 11.87 8.35 -1.15
C GLN A 191 10.41 8.76 -0.90
N LEU A 192 9.45 7.93 -1.33
CA LEU A 192 8.04 8.16 -1.05
C LEU A 192 7.74 8.05 0.45
N PHE A 193 8.31 7.07 1.14
CA PHE A 193 8.16 6.96 2.59
C PHE A 193 8.72 8.17 3.31
N GLU A 194 9.94 8.60 2.98
CA GLU A 194 10.59 9.77 3.60
C GLU A 194 9.73 11.04 3.41
N THR A 195 9.11 11.19 2.23
CA THR A 195 8.15 12.27 1.95
C THR A 195 6.93 12.22 2.88
N VAL A 196 6.33 11.04 3.08
CA VAL A 196 5.18 10.88 3.98
C VAL A 196 5.59 11.06 5.44
N TYR A 197 6.72 10.49 5.83
CA TYR A 197 7.26 10.54 7.18
C TYR A 197 7.54 11.98 7.60
N ALA A 198 8.20 12.76 6.75
CA ALA A 198 8.43 14.18 6.98
C ALA A 198 7.12 14.96 7.17
N ALA A 199 6.10 14.69 6.35
CA ALA A 199 4.79 15.31 6.50
C ALA A 199 4.11 14.93 7.84
N MET A 200 4.23 13.67 8.27
CA MET A 200 3.70 13.22 9.55
C MET A 200 4.45 13.84 10.74
N ALA A 201 5.77 14.01 10.63
CA ALA A 201 6.57 14.71 11.63
C ALA A 201 6.14 16.18 11.78
N GLN A 202 5.96 16.89 10.66
CA GLN A 202 5.42 18.26 10.68
C GLN A 202 4.03 18.34 11.31
N ASP A 203 3.19 17.33 11.07
CA ASP A 203 1.89 17.22 11.69
C ASP A 203 1.97 17.03 13.21
N VAL A 204 2.91 16.21 13.69
CA VAL A 204 3.16 16.04 15.13
C VAL A 204 3.62 17.36 15.75
N ILE A 205 4.61 18.03 15.14
CA ILE A 205 5.10 19.34 15.60
C ILE A 205 3.95 20.34 15.71
N ARG A 206 3.13 20.45 14.65
CA ARG A 206 1.96 21.32 14.63
C ARG A 206 0.95 20.97 15.72
N ILE A 207 0.71 19.67 15.97
CA ILE A 207 -0.21 19.22 17.03
C ILE A 207 0.35 19.58 18.42
N CYS A 208 1.64 19.34 18.67
CA CYS A 208 2.29 19.70 19.93
C CYS A 208 2.28 21.21 20.18
N GLY A 209 2.35 22.02 19.11
CA GLY A 209 2.30 23.48 19.18
C GLY A 209 0.89 24.10 19.20
N LYS A 210 -0.18 23.31 19.25
CA LYS A 210 -1.53 23.87 19.40
C LYS A 210 -1.70 24.50 20.78
N GLN A 211 -2.41 25.63 20.83
CA GLN A 211 -2.64 26.36 22.08
C GLN A 211 -3.21 25.48 23.21
N ASP A 212 -4.23 24.67 22.91
CA ASP A 212 -4.86 23.76 23.88
C ASP A 212 -3.90 22.67 24.40
N VAL A 213 -2.93 22.27 23.59
CA VAL A 213 -1.90 21.28 23.97
C VAL A 213 -0.82 21.96 24.81
N LEU A 214 -0.37 23.15 24.42
CA LEU A 214 0.60 23.94 25.18
C LEU A 214 0.10 24.30 26.57
N GLU A 215 -1.13 24.81 26.68
CA GLU A 215 -1.74 25.18 27.96
C GLU A 215 -1.92 23.97 28.90
N ARG A 216 -2.21 22.80 28.32
CA ARG A 216 -2.51 21.60 29.11
C ARG A 216 -1.28 20.82 29.55
N TYR A 217 -0.25 20.75 28.71
CA TYR A 217 0.89 19.87 28.93
C TYR A 217 2.24 20.58 28.95
N GLY A 218 2.33 21.79 28.39
CA GLY A 218 3.58 22.54 28.20
C GLY A 218 4.16 22.42 26.78
N SER A 219 5.27 23.12 26.55
CA SER A 219 5.94 23.17 25.25
C SER A 219 6.80 21.92 24.99
N THR A 220 6.77 21.41 23.76
CA THR A 220 7.64 20.30 23.33
C THR A 220 8.85 20.87 22.57
N ASP A 221 10.05 20.66 23.11
CA ASP A 221 11.30 20.98 22.41
C ASP A 221 11.64 19.87 21.39
N TRP A 222 11.08 19.98 20.18
CA TRP A 222 11.23 18.97 19.14
C TRP A 222 12.70 18.71 18.72
N PRO A 223 13.55 19.73 18.50
CA PRO A 223 14.97 19.51 18.21
C PRO A 223 15.72 18.70 19.29
N ALA A 224 15.44 18.95 20.58
CA ALA A 224 16.11 18.28 21.70
C ALA A 224 15.45 16.96 22.15
N LEU A 225 14.27 16.63 21.63
CA LEU A 225 13.53 15.42 22.02
C LEU A 225 14.31 14.14 21.66
N ASP A 226 14.33 13.16 22.58
CA ASP A 226 14.94 11.84 22.33
C ASP A 226 14.38 11.26 21.01
N SER A 227 15.28 10.79 20.14
CA SER A 227 14.94 10.35 18.79
C SER A 227 13.93 9.20 18.79
N ARG A 228 13.95 8.34 19.81
CA ARG A 228 12.99 7.23 19.93
C ARG A 228 11.59 7.72 20.29
N ILE A 229 11.49 8.79 21.10
CA ILE A 229 10.23 9.46 21.39
C ILE A 229 9.69 10.10 20.11
N ARG A 230 10.53 10.86 19.37
CA ARG A 230 10.13 11.46 18.09
C ARG A 230 9.59 10.42 17.12
N ASP A 231 10.35 9.37 16.88
CA ASP A 231 9.97 8.32 15.93
C ASP A 231 8.67 7.62 16.34
N THR A 232 8.48 7.36 17.63
CA THR A 232 7.24 6.76 18.13
C THR A 232 6.06 7.72 18.01
N LEU A 233 6.23 9.02 18.22
CA LEU A 233 5.15 9.99 17.98
C LEU A 233 4.75 10.06 16.51
N VAL A 234 5.72 10.03 15.59
CA VAL A 234 5.43 10.00 14.16
C VAL A 234 4.72 8.69 13.80
N ASP A 235 5.16 7.55 14.33
CA ASP A 235 4.47 6.25 14.17
C ASP A 235 3.01 6.29 14.65
N LEU A 236 2.77 6.85 15.84
CA LEU A 236 1.42 7.04 16.38
C LEU A 236 0.58 7.93 15.45
N ARG A 237 1.15 9.02 14.93
CA ARG A 237 0.45 9.91 13.99
C ARG A 237 0.15 9.24 12.66
N PHE A 238 1.11 8.47 12.14
CA PHE A 238 1.05 7.76 10.86
C PHE A 238 -0.06 6.72 10.87
N ARG A 239 -0.13 5.90 11.91
CA ARG A 239 -1.17 4.88 12.09
C ARG A 239 -2.54 5.47 12.46
N GLY A 240 -2.57 6.67 13.05
CA GLY A 240 -3.78 7.32 13.53
C GLY A 240 -4.06 7.15 15.02
N ASP A 241 -3.11 6.64 15.78
CA ASP A 241 -3.22 6.43 17.22
C ASP A 241 -2.92 7.72 18.03
N TYR A 242 -2.39 8.78 17.42
CA TYR A 242 -2.12 10.07 18.09
C TYR A 242 -3.36 10.97 18.19
N THR A 243 -4.35 10.50 18.94
CA THR A 243 -5.65 11.16 19.17
C THR A 243 -5.61 12.08 20.40
N GLY A 244 -6.65 12.90 20.59
CA GLY A 244 -6.78 13.71 21.81
C GLY A 244 -6.87 12.86 23.09
N THR A 245 -7.43 11.65 23.00
CA THR A 245 -7.54 10.74 24.15
C THR A 245 -6.21 10.12 24.51
N THR A 246 -5.47 9.57 23.55
CA THR A 246 -4.16 8.96 23.80
C THR A 246 -3.13 10.02 24.20
N ARG A 247 -3.20 11.24 23.63
CA ARG A 247 -2.33 12.36 24.01
C ARG A 247 -2.38 12.71 25.50
N ARG A 248 -3.49 12.46 26.20
CA ARG A 248 -3.56 12.68 27.67
C ARG A 248 -2.50 11.90 28.44
N GLN A 249 -2.12 10.72 27.95
CA GLN A 249 -1.08 9.88 28.56
C GLN A 249 0.28 10.10 27.89
N VAL A 250 0.29 10.33 26.57
CA VAL A 250 1.53 10.40 25.78
C VAL A 250 2.23 11.76 25.90
N GLN A 251 1.52 12.88 25.94
CA GLN A 251 2.12 14.21 25.89
C GLN A 251 2.92 14.60 27.15
N PRO A 252 2.51 14.26 28.39
CA PRO A 252 3.29 14.61 29.59
C PRO A 252 4.76 14.14 29.56
N PRO A 253 5.07 12.84 29.30
CA PRO A 253 6.47 12.40 29.20
C PRO A 253 7.20 12.96 27.97
N VAL A 254 6.48 13.35 26.92
CA VAL A 254 7.08 14.01 25.74
C VAL A 254 7.58 15.40 26.09
N VAL A 255 6.79 16.21 26.80
CA VAL A 255 7.19 17.56 27.23
C VAL A 255 8.37 17.50 28.21
N ALA A 256 8.38 16.51 29.09
CA ALA A 256 9.48 16.28 30.03
C ALA A 256 10.74 15.67 29.36
N ASN A 257 10.67 15.28 28.08
CA ASN A 257 11.67 14.46 27.40
C ASN A 257 12.07 13.21 28.22
N ASP A 258 11.11 12.63 28.93
CA ASP A 258 11.29 11.49 29.83
C ASP A 258 10.98 10.18 29.10
N LEU A 259 12.03 9.56 28.58
CA LEU A 259 11.92 8.29 27.89
C LEU A 259 11.40 7.15 28.79
N ASN A 260 11.75 7.14 30.08
CA ASN A 260 11.34 6.07 30.98
C ASN A 260 9.83 6.13 31.25
N ALA A 261 9.29 7.32 31.52
CA ALA A 261 7.85 7.50 31.62
C ALA A 261 7.15 7.23 30.28
N PHE A 262 7.73 7.65 29.15
CA PHE A 262 7.21 7.35 27.82
C PHE A 262 7.10 5.84 27.54
N ARG A 263 8.13 5.06 27.91
CA ARG A 263 8.13 3.59 27.82
C ARG A 263 6.97 2.97 28.57
N GLN A 264 6.66 3.44 29.77
CA GLN A 264 5.54 2.91 30.57
C GLN A 264 4.20 3.16 29.87
N VAL A 265 4.02 4.33 29.27
CA VAL A 265 2.81 4.67 28.52
C VAL A 265 2.66 3.79 27.27
N ILE A 266 3.74 3.64 26.48
CA ILE A 266 3.71 2.82 25.27
C ILE A 266 3.60 1.32 25.60
N GLY A 267 4.15 0.87 26.73
CA GLY A 267 4.07 -0.51 27.21
C GLY A 267 2.72 -0.91 27.82
N ASN A 268 1.82 0.04 28.08
CA ASN A 268 0.50 -0.25 28.63
C ASN A 268 -0.43 -0.83 27.56
N ALA A 269 -0.52 -2.17 27.48
CA ALA A 269 -1.35 -2.88 26.51
C ALA A 269 -2.84 -2.45 26.55
N GLY A 270 -3.36 -2.06 27.72
CA GLY A 270 -4.74 -1.57 27.85
C GLY A 270 -4.98 -0.26 27.09
N LEU A 271 -3.97 0.61 26.98
CA LEU A 271 -4.04 1.85 26.20
C LEU A 271 -4.06 1.58 24.68
N TRP A 272 -3.51 0.45 24.26
CA TRP A 272 -3.27 0.09 22.85
C TRP A 272 -4.08 -1.12 22.38
N ALA A 273 -5.24 -1.37 23.00
CA ALA A 273 -6.05 -2.57 22.73
C ALA A 273 -6.48 -2.74 21.25
N SER A 274 -6.61 -1.65 20.49
CA SER A 274 -6.93 -1.68 19.05
C SER A 274 -5.71 -1.81 18.12
N VAL A 275 -4.50 -1.83 18.68
CA VAL A 275 -3.25 -1.94 17.93
C VAL A 275 -2.92 -3.41 17.71
N PRO A 276 -2.66 -3.85 16.45
CA PRO A 276 -2.21 -5.21 16.17
C PRO A 276 -1.02 -5.59 17.04
N GLY A 277 -1.02 -6.81 17.56
CA GLY A 277 0.00 -7.29 18.49
C GLY A 277 1.43 -7.09 17.98
N ASP A 278 1.69 -7.37 16.70
CA ASP A 278 3.01 -7.13 16.09
C ASP A 278 3.43 -5.66 16.16
N ARG A 279 2.54 -4.71 15.83
CA ARG A 279 2.84 -3.27 15.89
C ARG A 279 3.09 -2.81 17.32
N PHE A 280 2.29 -3.27 18.27
CA PHE A 280 2.50 -3.00 19.69
C PHE A 280 3.87 -3.50 20.16
N GLN A 281 4.22 -4.75 19.85
CA GLN A 281 5.50 -5.34 20.24
C GLN A 281 6.71 -4.66 19.56
N ARG A 282 6.56 -4.13 18.34
CA ARG A 282 7.60 -3.30 17.71
C ARG A 282 7.83 -1.99 18.47
N ARG A 283 6.75 -1.29 18.85
CA ARG A 283 6.85 -0.05 19.65
C ARG A 283 7.55 -0.29 20.98
N VAL A 284 7.14 -1.34 21.70
CA VAL A 284 7.75 -1.69 23.00
C VAL A 284 9.23 -1.99 22.84
N ARG A 285 9.62 -2.86 21.89
CA ARG A 285 11.03 -3.20 21.64
C ARG A 285 11.87 -2.00 21.17
N TYR A 286 11.31 -1.14 20.34
CA TYR A 286 12.01 0.04 19.83
C TYR A 286 12.40 1.03 20.93
N LEU A 287 11.62 1.05 22.01
CA LEU A 287 11.86 1.94 23.14
C LEU A 287 12.80 1.35 24.18
N GLN A 288 13.05 0.04 24.22
CA GLN A 288 13.97 -0.59 25.18
C GLN A 288 15.40 -0.06 25.04
#